data_AF-A0A448I667-F1
#
_entry.id   AF-A0A448I667-F1
#
_cell.length_a   1.000
_cell.length_b   1.000
_cell.length_c   1.000
_cell.angle_alpha   90.00
_cell.angle_beta   90.00
_cell.angle_gamma   90.00
#
_symmetry.space_group_name_H-M   'P 1'
#
loop_
_entity.id
_entity.type
_entity.pdbx_description
1 polymer ?
#
loop_
_entity_poly.entity_id
_entity_poly.type
_entity_poly.pdbx_seq_one_letter_code
_entity_poly.pdbx_strand_id
1 'polypeptide(L)'
;MIRDAAGAVAVLAAAGALALGGAGAAAADPEHAYADVPGMAHDVQLSTKCHSWERFIFGRGVEGQTYACHYIPNQWPPVDSGFWVWSPPLYGVQEIGAPCPTNRGAAAQSPDGLPLECAGDLGWQQDFYA
;
A
#
# COMPACT_ATOMS: atom_id res chain seq x y z
N MET A 1 10.52 26.10 70.93
CA MET A 1 11.96 26.29 70.63
C MET A 1 12.47 25.05 69.94
N ILE A 2 13.35 25.26 68.96
CA ILE A 2 14.03 24.30 68.08
C ILE A 2 13.32 24.07 66.73
N ARG A 3 14.06 24.54 65.72
CA ARG A 3 13.85 24.51 64.27
C ARG A 3 14.51 23.24 63.71
N ASP A 4 14.47 23.12 62.38
CA ASP A 4 15.42 22.39 61.51
C ASP A 4 14.96 20.95 61.16
N ALA A 5 15.03 20.44 59.92
CA ALA A 5 15.43 20.98 58.62
C ALA A 5 14.82 20.10 57.50
N ALA A 6 14.72 20.69 56.30
CA ALA A 6 14.24 20.06 55.08
C ALA A 6 15.10 18.86 54.62
N GLY A 7 14.45 17.89 53.98
CA GLY A 7 15.09 16.82 53.21
C GLY A 7 14.24 16.47 51.99
N ALA A 8 14.43 17.21 50.89
CA ALA A 8 13.83 16.88 49.60
C ALA A 8 14.68 15.81 48.90
N VAL A 9 14.18 14.58 48.80
CA VAL A 9 14.78 13.53 47.98
C VAL A 9 14.15 13.60 46.58
N ALA A 10 14.94 14.07 45.61
CA ALA A 10 14.58 14.03 44.20
C ALA A 10 14.79 12.61 43.67
N VAL A 11 13.71 11.94 43.26
CA VAL A 11 13.76 10.68 42.52
C VAL A 11 13.67 11.00 41.03
N LEU A 12 14.80 10.89 40.34
CA LEU A 12 14.89 10.86 38.88
C LEU A 12 14.83 9.38 38.43
N ALA A 13 13.80 8.99 37.68
CA ALA A 13 13.80 7.73 36.95
C ALA A 13 12.99 7.84 35.65
N ALA A 14 13.74 8.02 34.56
CA ALA A 14 13.48 7.79 33.14
C ALA A 14 12.05 7.40 32.69
N ALA A 15 11.39 8.32 31.98
CA ALA A 15 10.34 7.99 31.03
C ALA A 15 10.98 7.49 29.72
N GLY A 16 11.08 6.18 29.56
CA GLY A 16 11.41 5.56 28.27
C GLY A 16 10.21 5.66 27.33
N ALA A 17 10.13 6.73 26.55
CA ALA A 17 9.19 6.81 25.44
C ALA A 17 9.74 5.95 24.29
N LEU A 18 9.18 4.76 24.12
CA LEU A 18 9.31 3.98 22.89
C LEU A 18 8.65 4.78 21.76
N ALA A 19 9.47 5.48 20.98
CA ALA A 19 9.05 6.06 19.72
C ALA A 19 8.77 4.92 18.73
N LEU A 20 7.54 4.42 18.72
CA LEU A 20 7.01 3.70 17.56
C LEU A 20 6.97 4.71 16.42
N GLY A 21 7.85 4.53 15.43
CA GLY A 21 7.88 5.33 14.22
C GLY A 21 6.51 5.29 13.55
N GLY A 22 5.78 6.40 13.63
CA GLY A 22 4.63 6.64 12.76
C GLY A 22 5.16 6.83 11.36
N ALA A 23 5.06 5.81 10.51
CA ALA A 23 5.04 6.03 9.07
C ALA A 23 3.89 7.02 8.81
N GLY A 24 4.22 8.20 8.30
CA GLY A 24 3.23 9.24 8.03
C GLY A 24 2.18 8.68 7.09
N ALA A 25 0.98 8.39 7.60
CA ALA A 25 -0.18 8.29 6.77
C ALA A 25 -0.39 9.69 6.20
N ALA A 26 0.08 9.91 4.97
CA ALA A 26 -0.38 11.05 4.19
C ALA A 26 -1.90 10.96 4.20
N ALA A 27 -2.55 11.95 4.81
CA ALA A 27 -4.00 12.02 4.90
C ALA A 27 -4.54 12.14 3.48
N ALA A 28 -4.90 11.01 2.90
CA ALA A 28 -5.56 10.96 1.62
C ALA A 28 -7.03 11.37 1.84
N ASP A 29 -7.58 12.07 0.87
CA ASP A 29 -8.97 12.53 0.84
C ASP A 29 -9.92 11.42 1.33
N PRO A 30 -10.74 11.64 2.37
CA PRO A 30 -11.57 10.60 2.97
C PRO A 30 -12.58 9.99 1.99
N GLU A 31 -12.86 10.63 0.85
CA GLU A 31 -13.72 10.05 -0.18
C GLU A 31 -12.98 9.05 -1.09
N HIS A 32 -11.68 9.24 -1.34
CA HIS A 32 -10.86 8.39 -2.21
C HIS A 32 -9.40 8.40 -1.78
N ALA A 33 -9.08 7.61 -0.74
CA ALA A 33 -7.72 7.47 -0.26
C ALA A 33 -6.89 6.60 -1.23
N TYR A 34 -6.37 7.19 -2.30
CA TYR A 34 -5.36 6.53 -3.14
C TYR A 34 -4.08 6.36 -2.33
N ALA A 35 -3.85 5.15 -1.84
CA ALA A 35 -2.77 4.86 -0.90
C ALA A 35 -1.70 3.99 -1.55
N ASP A 36 -0.44 4.21 -1.15
CA ASP A 36 0.59 3.18 -1.32
C ASP A 36 0.15 1.91 -0.60
N VAL A 37 0.53 0.77 -1.16
CA VAL A 37 0.32 -0.54 -0.55
C VAL A 37 1.66 -1.18 -0.20
N PRO A 38 1.70 -2.13 0.75
CA PRO A 38 2.93 -2.86 1.06
C PRO A 38 3.57 -3.44 -0.20
N GLY A 39 4.90 -3.35 -0.29
CA GLY A 39 5.65 -3.89 -1.43
C GLY A 39 5.47 -3.15 -2.76
N MET A 40 4.80 -1.99 -2.78
CA MET A 40 4.70 -1.16 -3.98
C MET A 40 6.08 -0.71 -4.45
N ALA A 41 6.36 -0.87 -5.75
CA ALA A 41 7.56 -0.33 -6.38
C ALA A 41 7.40 1.18 -6.65
N HIS A 42 8.48 1.96 -6.59
CA HIS A 42 8.45 3.39 -6.89
C HIS A 42 9.32 3.71 -8.10
N ASP A 43 9.08 4.90 -8.68
CA ASP A 43 9.76 5.42 -9.87
C ASP A 43 9.66 4.51 -11.10
N VAL A 44 8.57 3.74 -11.19
CA VAL A 44 8.32 2.85 -12.32
C VAL A 44 7.81 3.62 -13.53
N GLN A 45 8.01 3.06 -14.72
CA GLN A 45 7.63 3.71 -15.97
C GLN A 45 6.81 2.77 -16.83
N LEU A 46 5.80 3.30 -17.50
CA LEU A 46 4.95 2.56 -18.43
C LEU A 46 5.79 1.78 -19.44
N SER A 47 5.40 0.53 -19.70
CA SER A 47 6.02 -0.39 -20.65
C SER A 47 7.46 -0.80 -20.35
N THR A 48 8.02 -0.42 -19.19
CA THR A 48 9.31 -0.96 -18.74
C THR A 48 9.12 -2.32 -18.07
N LYS A 49 10.21 -3.10 -17.97
CA LYS A 49 10.18 -4.46 -17.41
C LYS A 49 9.90 -4.47 -15.91
N CYS A 50 9.21 -5.49 -15.45
CA CYS A 50 8.93 -5.75 -14.04
C CYS A 50 8.95 -7.26 -13.73
N HIS A 51 9.10 -7.62 -12.45
CA HIS A 51 9.30 -9.02 -12.03
C HIS A 51 8.36 -9.52 -10.92
N SER A 52 7.44 -8.69 -10.43
CA SER A 52 6.48 -9.06 -9.39
C SER A 52 5.07 -8.96 -9.94
N TRP A 53 4.59 -10.00 -10.63
CA TRP A 53 3.28 -10.00 -11.32
C TRP A 53 2.25 -10.96 -10.71
N GLU A 54 2.61 -11.72 -9.66
CA GLU A 54 1.69 -12.64 -8.98
C GLU A 54 1.16 -12.06 -7.65
N ARG A 55 2.04 -11.35 -6.94
CA ARG A 55 1.78 -10.65 -5.66
C ARG A 55 2.60 -9.37 -5.64
N PHE A 56 2.16 -8.39 -4.85
CA PHE A 56 2.85 -7.11 -4.72
C PHE A 56 3.09 -6.45 -6.08
N ILE A 57 2.03 -6.42 -6.91
CA ILE A 57 2.15 -6.08 -8.32
C ILE A 57 2.11 -4.60 -8.62
N PHE A 58 1.76 -3.77 -7.65
CA PHE A 58 1.54 -2.35 -7.88
C PHE A 58 2.84 -1.56 -7.85
N GLY A 59 2.88 -0.50 -8.66
CA GLY A 59 3.98 0.45 -8.72
C GLY A 59 3.48 1.88 -8.83
N ARG A 60 4.32 2.84 -8.45
CA ARG A 60 4.07 4.27 -8.55
C ARG A 60 5.11 4.92 -9.46
N GLY A 61 4.64 5.69 -10.44
CA GLY A 61 5.50 6.52 -11.29
C GLY A 61 5.95 7.81 -10.61
N VAL A 62 6.91 8.48 -11.24
CA VAL A 62 7.51 9.74 -10.73
C VAL A 62 6.48 10.87 -10.57
N GLU A 63 5.42 10.89 -11.38
CA GLU A 63 4.33 11.88 -11.27
C GLU A 63 3.15 11.36 -10.44
N GLY A 64 3.33 10.25 -9.70
CA GLY A 64 2.30 9.66 -8.83
C GLY A 64 1.29 8.75 -9.55
N GLN A 65 1.54 8.38 -10.80
CA GLN A 65 0.68 7.44 -11.54
C GLN A 65 0.73 6.04 -10.92
N THR A 66 -0.40 5.34 -10.89
CA THR A 66 -0.44 3.94 -10.47
C THR A 66 -0.27 3.01 -11.66
N TYR A 67 0.61 2.04 -11.51
CA TYR A 67 0.86 0.97 -12.47
C TYR A 67 0.68 -0.40 -11.82
N ALA A 68 0.39 -1.41 -12.63
CA ALA A 68 0.40 -2.81 -12.26
C ALA A 68 1.41 -3.56 -13.12
N CYS A 69 2.14 -4.51 -12.53
CA CYS A 69 3.07 -5.38 -13.23
C CYS A 69 2.32 -6.59 -13.80
N HIS A 70 2.24 -6.68 -15.13
CA HIS A 70 1.52 -7.75 -15.82
C HIS A 70 2.48 -8.61 -16.62
N TYR A 71 2.44 -9.93 -16.41
CA TYR A 71 3.10 -10.89 -17.28
C TYR A 71 2.18 -11.25 -18.45
N ILE A 72 2.63 -10.95 -19.66
CA ILE A 72 1.91 -11.31 -20.88
C ILE A 72 2.54 -12.61 -21.40
N PRO A 73 1.81 -13.73 -21.43
CA PRO A 73 2.33 -14.98 -21.96
C PRO A 73 2.49 -14.91 -23.48
N ASN A 74 3.39 -15.73 -24.03
CA ASN A 74 3.61 -15.90 -25.47
C ASN A 74 4.07 -14.63 -26.22
N GLN A 75 4.78 -13.74 -25.54
CA GLN A 75 5.40 -12.58 -26.18
C GLN A 75 6.55 -13.00 -27.12
N TRP A 76 6.70 -12.29 -28.25
CA TRP A 76 7.79 -12.49 -29.20
C TRP A 76 8.59 -11.18 -29.43
N PRO A 77 9.93 -11.19 -29.30
CA PRO A 77 10.76 -12.31 -28.84
C PRO A 77 10.41 -12.73 -27.39
N PRO A 78 10.73 -13.97 -26.96
CA PRO A 78 10.45 -14.42 -25.61
C PRO A 78 11.08 -13.50 -24.56
N VAL A 79 10.30 -13.15 -23.54
CA VAL A 79 10.75 -12.40 -22.39
C VAL A 79 10.35 -13.11 -21.10
N ASP A 80 11.19 -13.02 -20.10
CA ASP A 80 11.05 -13.58 -18.75
C ASP A 80 10.63 -12.51 -17.72
N SER A 81 10.01 -11.44 -18.22
CA SER A 81 9.59 -10.29 -17.43
C SER A 81 8.14 -9.91 -17.74
N GLY A 82 7.44 -9.38 -16.75
CA GLY A 82 6.24 -8.60 -16.98
C GLY A 82 6.56 -7.19 -17.46
N PHE A 83 5.52 -6.42 -17.68
CA PHE A 83 5.60 -5.00 -18.03
C PHE A 83 4.68 -4.17 -17.15
N TRP A 84 5.14 -2.97 -16.79
CA TRP A 84 4.29 -1.99 -16.11
C TRP A 84 3.22 -1.47 -17.06
N VAL A 85 1.95 -1.67 -16.70
CA VAL A 85 0.78 -1.15 -17.41
C VAL A 85 -0.03 -0.24 -16.50
N TRP A 86 -0.86 0.64 -17.07
CA TRP A 86 -1.75 1.49 -16.28
C TRP A 86 -2.68 0.64 -15.41
N SER A 87 -2.75 0.95 -14.12
CA SER A 87 -3.73 0.36 -13.21
C SER A 87 -4.92 1.31 -13.06
N PRO A 88 -6.14 0.80 -12.78
CA PRO A 88 -7.22 1.60 -12.25
C PRO A 88 -6.82 2.34 -10.96
N PRO A 89 -7.65 3.27 -10.48
CA PRO A 89 -7.39 3.94 -9.21
C PRO A 89 -7.27 2.90 -8.06
N LEU A 90 -6.22 3.04 -7.25
CA LEU A 90 -5.82 2.04 -6.24
C LEU A 90 -6.30 2.43 -4.83
N TYR A 91 -7.21 1.64 -4.27
CA TYR A 91 -7.88 1.88 -3.00
C TYR A 91 -7.17 1.26 -1.80
N GLY A 92 -5.84 1.16 -1.88
CA GLY A 92 -5.00 0.64 -0.81
C GLY A 92 -5.19 -0.86 -0.57
N VAL A 93 -5.03 -1.25 0.69
CA VAL A 93 -5.19 -2.63 1.15
C VAL A 93 -6.66 -2.90 1.51
N GLN A 94 -7.22 -3.99 0.99
CA GLN A 94 -8.61 -4.39 1.16
C GLN A 94 -8.74 -5.90 1.37
N GLU A 95 -9.79 -6.34 2.06
CA GLU A 95 -10.09 -7.76 2.23
C GLU A 95 -10.92 -8.29 1.05
N ILE A 96 -10.69 -9.54 0.64
CA ILE A 96 -11.54 -10.20 -0.35
C ILE A 96 -12.98 -10.30 0.18
N GLY A 97 -13.95 -9.91 -0.64
CA GLY A 97 -15.37 -9.89 -0.32
C GLY A 97 -15.84 -8.64 0.43
N ALA A 98 -14.94 -7.72 0.84
CA ALA A 98 -15.37 -6.46 1.41
C ALA A 98 -16.07 -5.59 0.35
N PRO A 99 -17.07 -4.76 0.73
CA PRO A 99 -17.71 -3.82 -0.18
C PRO A 99 -16.69 -2.91 -0.86
N CYS A 100 -16.91 -2.62 -2.14
CA CYS A 100 -16.05 -1.75 -2.94
C CYS A 100 -16.86 -0.56 -3.49
N PRO A 101 -16.20 0.57 -3.84
CA PRO A 101 -16.88 1.86 -4.05
C PRO A 101 -17.58 1.98 -5.40
N THR A 102 -17.28 1.09 -6.35
CA THR A 102 -17.82 1.12 -7.71
C THR A 102 -18.36 -0.26 -8.11
N ASN A 103 -18.82 -0.44 -9.35
CA ASN A 103 -19.15 -1.77 -9.85
C ASN A 103 -17.98 -2.45 -10.58
N ARG A 104 -17.01 -1.65 -11.09
CA ARG A 104 -15.78 -2.05 -11.80
C ARG A 104 -14.80 -0.87 -11.88
N GLY A 105 -13.57 -1.13 -12.31
CA GLY A 105 -12.58 -0.08 -12.58
C GLY A 105 -11.99 0.54 -11.31
N ALA A 106 -11.87 -0.27 -10.27
CA ALA A 106 -11.18 0.06 -9.03
C ALA A 106 -10.26 -1.10 -8.69
N ALA A 107 -9.03 -0.78 -8.33
CA ALA A 107 -8.01 -1.75 -7.93
C ALA A 107 -7.75 -1.67 -6.43
N ALA A 108 -7.36 -2.78 -5.81
CA ALA A 108 -6.88 -2.85 -4.44
C ALA A 108 -5.87 -3.97 -4.29
N GLN A 109 -5.29 -4.11 -3.10
CA GLN A 109 -4.40 -5.21 -2.75
C GLN A 109 -4.90 -5.95 -1.51
N SER A 110 -4.84 -7.28 -1.48
CA SER A 110 -5.05 -8.00 -0.22
C SER A 110 -3.89 -7.80 0.76
N PRO A 111 -4.08 -8.05 2.08
CA PRO A 111 -2.98 -7.97 3.04
C PRO A 111 -1.78 -8.87 2.71
N ASP A 112 -2.03 -10.00 2.05
CA ASP A 112 -1.01 -10.94 1.59
C ASP A 112 -0.46 -10.62 0.18
N GLY A 113 -0.91 -9.53 -0.42
CA GLY A 113 -0.31 -8.95 -1.62
C GLY A 113 -0.97 -9.32 -2.95
N LEU A 114 -2.10 -10.04 -2.94
CA LEU A 114 -2.84 -10.37 -4.16
C LEU A 114 -3.45 -9.10 -4.78
N PRO A 115 -3.45 -8.98 -6.12
CA PRO A 115 -4.21 -7.93 -6.79
C PRO A 115 -5.72 -8.19 -6.67
N LEU A 116 -6.48 -7.14 -6.41
CA LEU A 116 -7.93 -7.19 -6.28
C LEU A 116 -8.58 -6.21 -7.26
N GLU A 117 -9.68 -6.63 -7.89
CA GLU A 117 -10.61 -5.76 -8.62
C GLU A 117 -11.96 -5.73 -7.90
N CYS A 118 -12.64 -4.59 -7.99
CA CYS A 118 -14.01 -4.46 -7.52
C CYS A 118 -15.00 -5.16 -8.48
N ALA A 119 -15.72 -6.16 -7.98
CA ALA A 119 -16.65 -6.99 -8.75
C ALA A 119 -18.12 -6.75 -8.36
N GLY A 120 -18.50 -5.48 -8.16
CA GLY A 120 -19.87 -5.08 -7.80
C GLY A 120 -20.34 -5.71 -6.50
N ASP A 121 -21.47 -6.41 -6.54
CA ASP A 121 -22.10 -7.03 -5.36
C ASP A 121 -21.22 -8.09 -4.68
N LEU A 122 -20.23 -8.66 -5.39
CA LEU A 122 -19.26 -9.59 -4.80
C LEU A 122 -18.17 -8.87 -4.00
N GLY A 123 -18.12 -7.54 -4.03
CA GLY A 123 -17.08 -6.75 -3.39
C GLY A 123 -15.72 -6.91 -4.07
N TRP A 124 -14.65 -6.71 -3.31
CA TRP A 124 -13.28 -6.94 -3.77
C TRP A 124 -13.03 -8.42 -4.07
N GLN A 125 -12.58 -8.73 -5.28
CA GLN A 125 -12.27 -10.09 -5.69
C GLN A 125 -10.86 -10.15 -6.26
N GLN A 126 -10.20 -11.30 -6.12
CA GLN A 126 -8.92 -11.50 -6.79
C GLN A 126 -9.18 -11.55 -8.30
N ASP A 127 -8.66 -10.56 -9.03
CA ASP A 127 -8.63 -10.56 -10.48
C ASP A 127 -7.20 -10.31 -10.95
N PHE A 128 -6.79 -11.09 -11.93
CA PHE A 128 -5.49 -11.00 -12.58
C PHE A 128 -5.38 -9.75 -13.47
N TYR A 129 -6.49 -9.08 -13.76
CA TYR A 129 -6.56 -7.88 -14.61
C TYR A 129 -6.59 -6.53 -13.87
N ALA A 130 -6.52 -6.51 -12.54
CA ALA A 130 -6.41 -5.27 -11.76
C ALA A 130 -5.10 -4.49 -12.04
#